data_AF-A0A1D9H5S2-F1
#
_entry.id   AF-A0A1D9H5S2-F1
#
_cell.length_a   1.000
_cell.length_b   1.000
_cell.length_c   1.000
_cell.angle_alpha   90.00
_cell.angle_beta   90.00
_cell.angle_gamma   90.00
#
_symmetry.space_group_name_H-M   'P 1'
#
loop_
_entity.id
_entity.type
_entity.pdbx_description
1 polymer ?
#
loop_
_entity_poly.entity_id
_entity_poly.type
_entity_poly.pdbx_seq_one_letter_code
_entity_poly.pdbx_strand_id
1 'polypeptide(L)' 'MPPERPGDNECCQSGCDPCVFDFYADEMERYRAELRAWEARHPEHAAHPAA' A
#
# COMPACT_ATOMS: atom_id res chain seq x y z
N MET A 1 9.26 0.39 1.07
CA MET A 1 8.67 1.30 0.06
C MET A 1 7.18 0.99 -0.05
N PRO A 2 6.30 1.97 -0.31
CA PRO A 2 4.89 1.69 -0.55
C PRO A 2 4.70 0.87 -1.83
N PRO A 3 3.70 -0.03 -1.89
CA PRO A 3 3.27 -0.67 -3.13
C PRO A 3 2.94 0.34 -4.22
N GLU A 4 3.36 0.06 -5.45
CA GLU A 4 2.99 0.86 -6.61
C GLU A 4 1.52 0.63 -6.94
N ARG A 5 0.78 1.71 -7.20
CA ARG A 5 -0.62 1.62 -7.57
C ARG A 5 -0.74 1.11 -9.01
N PRO A 6 -1.60 0.11 -9.27
CA PRO A 6 -1.87 -0.33 -10.63
C PRO A 6 -2.37 0.80 -11.53
N GLY A 7 -1.95 0.78 -12.79
CA GLY A 7 -2.46 1.68 -13.82
C GLY A 7 -3.90 1.35 -14.19
N ASP A 8 -4.67 2.34 -14.67
CA ASP A 8 -6.07 2.13 -15.06
C ASP A 8 -6.23 1.11 -16.20
N ASN A 9 -5.21 0.99 -17.05
CA ASN A 9 -5.13 0.03 -18.15
C ASN A 9 -4.74 -1.40 -17.73
N GLU A 10 -4.35 -1.61 -16.48
CA GLU A 10 -4.03 -2.93 -15.94
C GLU A 10 -5.29 -3.62 -15.39
N CYS A 11 -6.34 -2.85 -15.11
CA CYS A 11 -7.65 -3.40 -14.77
C CYS A 11 -8.44 -3.74 -16.04
N CYS A 12 -8.87 -5.01 -16.13
CA CYS A 12 -9.70 -5.53 -17.23
C CYS A 12 -11.06 -4.82 -17.37
N GLN A 13 -11.52 -4.10 -16.33
CA GLN A 13 -12.82 -3.43 -16.21
C GLN A 13 -14.04 -4.28 -16.58
N SER A 14 -13.88 -5.61 -16.59
CA SER A 14 -14.87 -6.57 -17.08
C SER A 14 -15.52 -7.36 -15.92
N GLY A 15 -15.36 -6.89 -14.69
CA GLY A 15 -15.86 -7.57 -13.49
C GLY A 15 -15.00 -8.75 -13.01
N CYS A 16 -13.69 -8.74 -13.30
CA CYS A 16 -12.75 -9.72 -12.76
C CYS A 16 -12.75 -9.69 -11.21
N ASP A 17 -12.84 -10.84 -10.54
CA ASP A 17 -12.78 -10.98 -9.08
C ASP A 17 -11.86 -12.16 -8.70
N PRO A 18 -10.73 -11.93 -8.00
CA PRO A 18 -10.25 -10.63 -7.53
C PRO A 18 -9.68 -9.75 -8.65
N CYS A 19 -9.91 -8.45 -8.59
CA CYS A 19 -9.33 -7.47 -9.50
C CYS A 19 -7.93 -7.03 -9.05
N VAL A 20 -7.15 -6.40 -9.94
CA VAL A 20 -5.80 -5.92 -9.63
C VAL A 20 -5.77 -4.91 -8.47
N PHE A 21 -6.85 -4.13 -8.31
CA PHE A 21 -6.98 -3.20 -7.19
C PHE A 21 -7.26 -3.90 -5.86
N ASP A 22 -7.84 -5.11 -5.87
CA ASP A 22 -8.06 -5.89 -4.65
C ASP A 22 -6.72 -6.39 -4.12
N PHE A 23 -5.88 -6.95 -4.98
CA PHE A 23 -4.51 -7.32 -4.61
C PHE A 23 -3.70 -6.11 -4.14
N TYR A 24 -3.83 -4.96 -4.80
CA TYR A 24 -3.17 -3.74 -4.36
C TYR A 24 -3.65 -3.29 -2.97
N ALA A 25 -4.96 -3.39 -2.68
CA ALA A 25 -5.50 -3.04 -1.37
C ALA A 25 -4.93 -3.95 -0.27
N ASP A 26 -4.84 -5.26 -0.51
CA ASP A 26 -4.27 -6.22 0.42
C ASP A 26 -2.78 -5.92 0.70
N GLU A 27 -1.98 -5.67 -0.34
CA GLU A 27 -0.58 -5.32 -0.18
C GLU A 27 -0.40 -3.97 0.54
N MET A 28 -1.27 -3.00 0.28
CA MET A 28 -1.29 -1.72 0.99
C MET A 28 -1.62 -1.88 2.48
N GLU A 29 -2.52 -2.80 2.84
CA GLU A 29 -2.82 -3.10 4.24
C GLU A 29 -1.59 -3.63 4.96
N ARG A 30 -0.93 -4.64 4.36
CA ARG A 30 0.31 -5.23 4.87
C ARG A 30 1.41 -4.18 5.03
N TYR A 31 1.64 -3.39 4.00
CA TYR A 31 2.63 -2.32 4.03
C TYR A 31 2.37 -1.32 5.17
N ARG A 32 1.12 -0.88 5.34
CA ARG A 32 0.76 0.07 6.42
C ARG A 32 0.95 -0.56 7.80
N ALA A 33 0.68 -1.86 7.96
CA ALA A 33 0.92 -2.55 9.23
C ALA A 33 2.42 -2.63 9.56
N GLU A 34 3.24 -2.98 8.57
CA GLU A 34 4.70 -3.02 8.72
C GLU A 34 5.29 -1.63 8.99
N LEU A 35 4.79 -0.60 8.30
CA LEU A 35 5.22 0.78 8.48
C LEU A 35 4.93 1.26 9.90
N ARG A 36 3.70 1.07 10.41
CA ARG A 36 3.36 1.42 11.80
C ARG A 36 4.25 0.69 12.81
N ALA A 37 4.52 -0.59 12.60
CA ALA A 37 5.39 -1.36 13.47
C ALA A 37 6.83 -0.81 13.45
N TRP A 38 7.31 -0.37 12.28
CA TRP A 38 8.62 0.26 12.14
C TRP A 38 8.65 1.63 12.82
N GLU A 39 7.66 2.50 12.60
CA GLU A 39 7.56 3.83 13.21
C GLU A 39 7.52 3.77 14.74
N ALA A 40 6.83 2.78 15.31
CA ALA A 40 6.80 2.57 16.76
C ALA A 40 8.20 2.27 17.35
N ARG A 41 9.13 1.75 16.54
CA ARG A 41 10.53 1.53 16.93
C ARG A 41 11.44 2.74 16.63
N HIS A 42 10.97 3.69 15.82
CA HIS A 42 11.73 4.85 15.33
C HIS A 42 10.93 6.14 15.52
N PRO A 43 10.65 6.55 16.78
CA PRO A 43 9.81 7.70 17.08
C PRO A 43 10.32 9.02 16.50
N GLU A 44 11.62 9.14 16.23
CA GLU A 44 12.25 10.28 15.57
C GLU A 44 11.86 10.43 14.08
N HIS A 45 11.57 9.32 13.40
CA HIS A 45 11.14 9.33 12.00
C HIS A 45 9.64 9.56 11.84
N ALA A 46 8.83 9.17 12.83
CA ALA A 46 7.40 9.43 12.85
C ALA A 46 7.06 10.94 12.88
N ALA A 47 7.98 11.79 13.39
CA ALA A 47 7.83 13.23 13.45
C ALA A 47 8.23 13.98 12.16
N HIS A 48 8.83 13.29 11.19
CA HIS A 48 9.16 13.83 9.86
C HIS A 48 8.48 12.98 8.79
N PRO A 49 7.20 13.24 8.47
CA PRO A 49 6.59 12.62 7.29
C PRO A 49 7.35 13.11 6.05
N ALA A 50 7.69 12.18 5.17
CA ALA A 50 8.40 12.43 3.93
C ALA A 50 7.74 13.59 3.15
N ALA A 51 8.56 14.60 2.83
CA ALA A 51 8.23 15.70 1.95
C ALA A 51 8.11 15.24 0.49
#